data_AF-A0A934PJW6-F1
#
_entry.id   AF-A0A934PJW6-F1
#
_cell.length_a   1.000
_cell.length_b   1.000
_cell.length_c   1.000
_cell.angle_alpha   90.00
_cell.angle_beta   90.00
_cell.angle_gamma   90.00
#
_symmetry.space_group_name_H-M   'P 1'
#
loop_
_entity.id
_entity.type
_entity.pdbx_description
1 polymer ?
#
loop_
_entity_poly.entity_id
_entity_poly.type
_entity_poly.pdbx_seq_one_letter_code
_entity_poly.pdbx_strand_id
1 'polypeptide(L)'
;MIDTLQHVPNIHLTLLARNKSRIENDTINCTVVQADVMDYDKLKNAIDGQDIVYVNLAGNLEAMSKNIVKAMQEAGVKRIIAISSIGIYQTTLKPVLVPYRKLADVIESSGLDYTILRPEWFTNANEVDYAITQKGTPEKGTAISRKSIAAFVATLVQNPDSHINENLGISKPN
;
A
#
# COMPACT_ATOMS: atom_id res chain seq x y z
N MET A 1 4.31 -10.29 1.75
CA MET A 1 2.98 -9.66 1.86
C MET A 1 1.90 -10.71 1.73
N ILE A 2 1.74 -11.34 0.55
CA ILE A 2 0.77 -12.44 0.34
C ILE A 2 0.95 -13.53 1.40
N ASP A 3 2.17 -14.09 1.53
CA ASP A 3 2.47 -15.09 2.57
C ASP A 3 2.17 -14.60 3.98
N THR A 4 2.32 -13.31 4.27
CA THR A 4 2.05 -12.78 5.61
C THR A 4 0.55 -12.72 5.88
N LEU A 5 -0.22 -12.21 4.92
CA LEU A 5 -1.66 -12.00 5.10
C LEU A 5 -2.48 -13.29 4.99
N GLN A 6 -2.00 -14.28 4.24
CA GLN A 6 -2.67 -15.59 4.13
C GLN A 6 -2.76 -16.36 5.47
N HIS A 7 -1.86 -16.06 6.40
CA HIS A 7 -1.85 -16.68 7.72
C HIS A 7 -2.62 -15.86 8.78
N VAL A 8 -3.20 -14.73 8.40
CA VAL A 8 -4.03 -13.93 9.30
C VAL A 8 -5.45 -14.50 9.28
N PRO A 9 -6.03 -14.84 10.45
CA PRO A 9 -7.33 -15.49 10.51
C PRO A 9 -8.44 -14.56 10.00
N ASN A 10 -9.47 -15.16 9.39
CA ASN A 10 -10.67 -14.47 8.91
C ASN A 10 -10.40 -13.39 7.84
N ILE A 11 -9.36 -13.56 7.03
CA ILE A 11 -9.08 -12.69 5.89
C ILE A 11 -9.30 -13.46 4.59
N HIS A 12 -10.03 -12.85 3.66
CA HIS A 12 -10.11 -13.28 2.27
C HIS A 12 -9.27 -12.33 1.41
N LEU A 13 -8.35 -12.89 0.62
CA LEU A 13 -7.46 -12.08 -0.22
C LEU A 13 -7.92 -12.08 -1.67
N THR A 14 -8.12 -10.87 -2.22
CA THR A 14 -8.26 -10.66 -3.66
C THR A 14 -6.97 -10.04 -4.21
N LEU A 15 -6.30 -10.76 -5.11
CA LEU A 15 -5.03 -10.36 -5.71
C LEU A 15 -5.29 -9.85 -7.13
N LEU A 16 -5.20 -8.53 -7.32
CA LEU A 16 -5.27 -7.90 -8.64
C LEU A 16 -3.86 -7.76 -9.23
N ALA A 17 -3.61 -8.40 -10.37
CA ALA A 17 -2.33 -8.32 -11.05
C ALA A 17 -2.48 -8.33 -12.58
N ARG A 18 -1.65 -7.57 -13.29
CA ARG A 18 -1.66 -7.54 -14.78
C ARG A 18 -1.34 -8.88 -15.42
N ASN A 19 -0.46 -9.64 -14.77
CA ASN A 19 -0.10 -10.98 -15.19
C ASN A 19 -0.07 -11.90 -13.97
N LYS A 20 -1.07 -12.78 -13.87
CA LYS A 20 -1.19 -13.76 -12.77
C LYS A 20 -0.03 -14.75 -12.74
N SER A 21 0.63 -15.02 -13.86
CA SER A 21 1.78 -15.95 -13.92
C SER A 21 3.02 -15.43 -13.21
N ARG A 22 3.02 -14.15 -12.79
CA ARG A 22 4.12 -13.54 -12.00
C ARG A 22 3.86 -13.58 -10.49
N ILE A 23 2.73 -14.15 -10.06
CA ILE A 23 2.48 -14.41 -8.65
C ILE A 23 3.13 -15.76 -8.35
N GLU A 24 4.27 -15.73 -7.66
CA GLU A 24 5.05 -16.92 -7.31
C GLU A 24 4.52 -17.61 -6.06
N ASN A 25 3.78 -16.88 -5.22
CA ASN A 25 3.20 -17.37 -3.98
C ASN A 25 2.10 -18.40 -4.24
N ASP A 26 1.85 -19.28 -3.27
CA ASP A 26 0.63 -20.08 -3.27
C ASP A 26 -0.57 -19.12 -3.23
N THR A 27 -1.61 -19.41 -4.02
CA THR A 27 -2.82 -18.60 -4.12
C THR A 27 -4.09 -19.42 -3.94
N ILE A 28 -3.97 -20.65 -3.41
CA ILE A 28 -5.10 -21.57 -3.26
C ILE A 28 -6.27 -20.98 -2.46
N ASN A 29 -5.97 -20.12 -1.48
CA ASN A 29 -6.96 -19.44 -0.65
C ASN A 29 -7.16 -17.96 -1.05
N CYS A 30 -6.86 -17.61 -2.30
CA CYS A 30 -7.01 -16.25 -2.81
C CYS A 30 -7.90 -16.22 -4.05
N THR A 31 -8.65 -15.13 -4.22
CA THR A 31 -9.24 -14.78 -5.51
C THR A 31 -8.21 -14.03 -6.33
N VAL A 32 -7.85 -14.53 -7.51
CA VAL A 32 -6.89 -13.86 -8.40
C VAL A 32 -7.64 -13.19 -9.55
N VAL A 33 -7.50 -11.87 -9.66
CA VAL A 33 -8.08 -11.05 -10.74
C VAL A 33 -6.97 -10.58 -11.66
N GLN A 34 -7.00 -11.05 -12.92
CA GLN A 34 -6.05 -10.58 -13.91
C GLN A 34 -6.55 -9.28 -14.57
N ALA A 35 -6.02 -8.14 -14.13
CA ALA A 35 -6.39 -6.82 -14.66
C ALA A 35 -5.26 -5.79 -14.51
N ASP A 36 -5.32 -4.73 -15.31
CA ASP A 36 -4.61 -3.49 -15.04
C ASP A 36 -5.52 -2.59 -14.19
N VAL A 37 -4.95 -1.84 -13.24
CA VAL A 37 -5.73 -0.88 -12.43
C VAL A 37 -6.31 0.25 -13.29
N MET A 38 -5.86 0.41 -14.54
CA MET A 38 -6.46 1.32 -15.51
C MET A 38 -7.70 0.72 -16.21
N ASP A 39 -7.94 -0.59 -16.11
CA ASP A 39 -9.19 -1.23 -16.54
C ASP A 39 -10.25 -1.01 -15.45
N TYR A 40 -10.99 0.10 -15.56
CA TYR A 40 -11.85 0.59 -14.48
C TYR A 40 -12.92 -0.40 -14.04
N ASP A 41 -13.60 -1.06 -14.99
CA ASP A 41 -14.69 -1.97 -14.64
C ASP A 41 -14.16 -3.21 -13.90
N LYS A 42 -13.01 -3.75 -14.33
CA LYS A 42 -12.36 -4.85 -13.61
C LYS A 42 -11.81 -4.42 -12.25
N LEU A 43 -11.25 -3.21 -12.16
CA LEU A 43 -10.79 -2.65 -10.89
C LEU A 43 -11.96 -2.49 -9.91
N LYS A 44 -13.06 -1.88 -10.35
CA LYS A 44 -14.26 -1.68 -9.53
C LYS A 44 -14.85 -3.01 -9.06
N ASN A 45 -14.99 -3.98 -9.97
CA ASN A 45 -15.48 -5.32 -9.60
C ASN A 45 -14.55 -6.04 -8.60
N ALA A 46 -13.24 -5.79 -8.64
CA ALA A 46 -12.32 -6.36 -7.67
C ALA A 46 -12.37 -5.67 -6.29
N ILE A 47 -12.74 -4.39 -6.26
CA ILE A 47 -12.89 -3.58 -5.04
C ILE A 47 -14.27 -3.78 -4.39
N ASP A 48 -15.30 -4.09 -5.18
CA ASP A 48 -16.66 -4.26 -4.67
C ASP A 48 -16.72 -5.35 -3.58
N GLY A 49 -17.36 -5.02 -2.46
CA GLY A 49 -17.45 -5.88 -1.28
C GLY A 49 -16.16 -6.08 -0.47
N GLN A 50 -15.05 -5.40 -0.81
CA GLN A 50 -13.82 -5.45 0.00
C GLN A 50 -13.89 -4.50 1.21
N ASP A 51 -13.21 -4.86 2.29
CA ASP A 51 -13.11 -3.99 3.47
C ASP A 51 -11.93 -3.00 3.37
N ILE A 52 -10.80 -3.47 2.81
CA ILE A 52 -9.53 -2.73 2.78
C ILE A 52 -8.88 -2.89 1.41
N VAL A 53 -8.40 -1.78 0.83
CA VAL A 53 -7.58 -1.78 -0.39
C VAL A 53 -6.11 -1.53 -0.04
N TYR A 54 -5.24 -2.48 -0.37
CA TYR A 54 -3.79 -2.32 -0.28
C TYR A 54 -3.18 -1.98 -1.65
N VAL A 55 -2.44 -0.88 -1.74
CA VAL A 55 -1.84 -0.37 -2.97
C VAL A 55 -0.32 -0.43 -2.90
N ASN A 56 0.30 -1.23 -3.76
CA ASN A 56 1.74 -1.29 -3.96
C ASN A 56 2.04 -1.37 -5.46
N LEU A 57 2.13 -0.20 -6.10
CA LEU A 57 2.18 -0.06 -7.55
C LEU A 57 3.44 0.70 -7.99
N ALA A 58 3.74 0.61 -9.28
CA ALA A 58 4.75 1.42 -9.96
C ALA A 58 4.20 1.87 -11.33
N GLY A 59 4.68 3.01 -11.83
CA GLY A 59 4.27 3.58 -13.12
C GLY A 59 3.59 4.94 -12.96
N ASN A 60 2.51 5.19 -13.71
CA ASN A 60 1.74 6.44 -13.63
C ASN A 60 0.84 6.45 -12.38
N LEU A 61 1.47 6.62 -11.22
CA LEU A 61 0.80 6.50 -9.92
C LEU A 61 -0.29 7.54 -9.68
N GLU A 62 -0.22 8.72 -10.32
CA GLU A 62 -1.29 9.72 -10.23
C GLU A 62 -2.59 9.21 -10.89
N ALA A 63 -2.51 8.74 -12.13
CA ALA A 63 -3.68 8.21 -12.84
C ALA A 63 -4.23 6.95 -12.16
N MET A 64 -3.33 6.05 -11.74
CA MET A 64 -3.70 4.81 -11.06
C MET A 64 -4.40 5.07 -9.73
N SER A 65 -3.85 5.96 -8.89
CA SER A 65 -4.45 6.30 -7.58
C SER A 65 -5.80 7.00 -7.75
N LYS A 66 -5.95 7.89 -8.74
CA LYS A 66 -7.25 8.52 -9.06
C LYS A 66 -8.30 7.47 -9.43
N ASN A 67 -7.92 6.46 -10.22
CA ASN A 67 -8.84 5.40 -10.62
C ASN A 67 -9.24 4.52 -9.44
N ILE A 68 -8.29 4.18 -8.56
CA ILE A 68 -8.53 3.41 -7.33
C ILE A 68 -9.45 4.17 -6.38
N VAL A 69 -9.15 5.44 -6.09
CA VAL A 69 -9.97 6.28 -5.21
C VAL A 69 -11.40 6.37 -5.72
N LYS A 70 -11.58 6.60 -7.03
CA LYS A 70 -12.92 6.65 -7.64
C LYS A 70 -13.67 5.33 -7.47
N ALA A 71 -13.02 4.20 -7.77
CA ALA A 71 -13.64 2.89 -7.65
C ALA A 71 -14.02 2.56 -6.19
N MET A 72 -13.15 2.88 -5.23
CA MET A 72 -13.42 2.75 -3.80
C MET A 72 -14.63 3.58 -3.35
N GLN A 73 -14.67 4.85 -3.74
CA GLN A 73 -15.79 5.75 -3.41
C GLN A 73 -17.12 5.24 -3.98
N GLU A 74 -17.14 4.78 -5.24
CA GLU A 74 -18.35 4.23 -5.86
C GLU A 74 -18.79 2.88 -5.26
N ALA A 75 -17.85 2.08 -4.74
CA ALA A 75 -18.12 0.82 -4.05
C ALA A 75 -18.42 1.00 -2.55
N GLY A 76 -18.28 2.22 -2.01
CA GLY A 76 -18.44 2.49 -0.59
C GLY A 76 -17.31 1.95 0.30
N VAL A 77 -16.18 1.52 -0.28
CA VAL A 77 -15.01 1.02 0.44
C VAL A 77 -14.15 2.19 0.91
N LYS A 78 -13.87 2.28 2.21
CA LYS A 78 -13.24 3.47 2.80
C LYS A 78 -11.77 3.30 3.13
N ARG A 79 -11.34 2.10 3.53
CA ARG A 79 -10.00 1.89 4.09
C ARG A 79 -8.96 1.64 3.00
N ILE A 80 -7.93 2.49 2.92
CA ILE A 80 -6.82 2.33 1.97
C ILE A 80 -5.45 2.35 2.68
N ILE A 81 -4.61 1.38 2.37
CA ILE A 81 -3.20 1.34 2.80
C ILE A 81 -2.33 1.43 1.55
N ALA A 82 -1.50 2.45 1.42
CA ALA A 82 -0.74 2.69 0.20
C ALA A 82 0.77 2.82 0.45
N ILE A 83 1.56 2.10 -0.34
CA ILE A 83 3.01 2.24 -0.38
C ILE A 83 3.38 3.39 -1.31
N SER A 84 4.01 4.41 -0.72
CA SER A 84 4.67 5.52 -1.40
C SER A 84 6.19 5.33 -1.30
N SER A 85 6.96 6.41 -1.11
CA SER A 85 8.40 6.35 -0.99
C SER A 85 8.92 7.39 0.00
N ILE A 86 10.01 7.05 0.71
CA ILE A 86 10.76 8.03 1.48
C ILE A 86 11.24 9.20 0.60
N GLY A 87 11.35 10.39 1.18
CA GLY A 87 11.90 11.56 0.47
C GLY A 87 10.91 12.35 -0.40
N ILE A 88 9.65 11.91 -0.55
CA ILE A 88 8.62 12.65 -1.32
C ILE A 88 8.27 14.03 -0.75
N TYR A 89 8.72 14.35 0.46
CA TYR A 89 8.54 15.64 1.15
C TYR A 89 9.84 16.45 1.27
N GLN A 90 10.94 16.02 0.64
CA GLN A 90 12.18 16.81 0.61
C GLN A 90 11.98 18.09 -0.23
N THR A 91 12.68 19.17 0.14
CA THR A 91 12.62 20.47 -0.54
C THR A 91 12.90 20.35 -2.04
N THR A 92 13.90 19.54 -2.40
CA THR A 92 14.21 19.22 -3.80
C THR A 92 13.71 17.83 -4.12
N LEU A 93 12.50 17.75 -4.68
CA LEU A 93 11.90 16.48 -5.06
C LEU A 93 12.62 15.89 -6.28
N LYS A 94 13.24 14.73 -6.11
CA LYS A 94 13.87 13.99 -7.22
C LYS A 94 12.80 13.57 -8.25
N PRO A 95 13.05 13.65 -9.57
CA PRO A 95 12.08 13.28 -10.60
C PRO A 95 11.47 11.87 -10.42
N VAL A 96 12.29 10.91 -9.99
CA VAL A 96 11.85 9.52 -9.72
C VAL A 96 10.81 9.42 -8.59
N LEU A 97 10.78 10.40 -7.67
CA LEU A 97 9.85 10.45 -6.54
C LEU A 97 8.55 11.20 -6.86
N VAL A 98 8.48 11.91 -8.00
CA VAL A 98 7.30 12.69 -8.41
C VAL A 98 6.03 11.82 -8.48
N PRO A 99 6.03 10.61 -9.09
CA PRO A 99 4.83 9.77 -9.09
C PRO A 99 4.35 9.39 -7.69
N TYR A 100 5.28 9.11 -6.76
CA TYR A 100 4.96 8.74 -5.38
C TYR A 100 4.42 9.92 -4.57
N ARG A 101 4.92 11.14 -4.83
CA ARG A 101 4.35 12.37 -4.30
C ARG A 101 2.91 12.57 -4.78
N LYS A 102 2.66 12.37 -6.08
CA LYS A 102 1.31 12.50 -6.65
C LYS A 102 0.33 11.46 -6.11
N LEU A 103 0.78 10.23 -5.90
CA LEU A 103 -0.02 9.21 -5.21
C LEU A 103 -0.43 9.67 -3.81
N ALA A 104 0.53 10.21 -3.04
CA ALA A 104 0.23 10.72 -1.70
C ALA A 104 -0.78 11.88 -1.76
N ASP A 105 -0.61 12.82 -2.69
CA ASP A 105 -1.53 13.96 -2.86
C ASP A 105 -2.96 13.50 -3.15
N VAL A 106 -3.12 12.54 -4.07
CA VAL A 106 -4.44 12.01 -4.45
C VAL A 106 -5.10 11.29 -3.28
N ILE A 107 -4.36 10.48 -2.53
CA ILE A 107 -4.91 9.73 -1.40
C ILE A 107 -5.22 10.66 -0.21
N GLU A 108 -4.33 11.60 0.13
CA GLU A 108 -4.55 12.56 1.22
C GLU A 108 -5.76 13.47 0.97
N SER A 109 -6.08 13.77 -0.30
CA SER A 109 -7.24 14.59 -0.69
C SER A 109 -8.51 13.77 -1.00
N SER A 110 -8.48 12.45 -0.87
CA SER A 110 -9.57 11.57 -1.29
C SER A 110 -10.77 11.51 -0.35
N GLY A 111 -10.58 11.87 0.93
CA GLY A 111 -11.57 11.64 1.98
C GLY A 111 -11.73 10.17 2.41
N LEU A 112 -10.86 9.27 1.95
CA LEU A 112 -10.78 7.88 2.39
C LEU A 112 -10.02 7.77 3.72
N ASP A 113 -10.28 6.69 4.46
CA ASP A 113 -9.58 6.35 5.70
C ASP A 113 -8.18 5.78 5.35
N TYR A 114 -7.24 6.69 5.07
CA TYR A 114 -5.95 6.31 4.51
C TYR A 114 -4.90 6.03 5.56
N THR A 115 -3.97 5.14 5.22
CA THR A 115 -2.62 5.11 5.79
C THR A 115 -1.62 5.04 4.64
N ILE A 116 -0.74 6.04 4.54
CA ILE A 116 0.33 6.04 3.55
C ILE A 116 1.62 5.61 4.25
N LEU A 117 2.33 4.65 3.66
CA LEU A 117 3.64 4.21 4.12
C LEU A 117 4.72 4.73 3.17
N ARG A 118 5.76 5.35 3.72
CA ARG A 118 6.92 5.90 3.01
C ARG A 118 8.15 5.13 3.44
N PRO A 119 8.37 3.93 2.88
CA PRO A 119 9.46 3.08 3.29
C PRO A 119 10.81 3.61 2.81
N GLU A 120 11.83 3.35 3.63
CA GLU A 120 13.24 3.43 3.26
C GLU A 120 13.65 2.35 2.25
N TRP A 121 14.93 2.32 1.88
CA TRP A 121 15.48 1.34 0.94
C TRP A 121 15.15 -0.12 1.33
N PHE A 122 14.62 -0.90 0.39
CA PHE A 122 14.20 -2.28 0.67
C PHE A 122 15.36 -3.26 0.80
N THR A 123 15.25 -4.16 1.78
CA THR A 123 16.09 -5.35 1.91
C THR A 123 15.25 -6.63 1.89
N ASN A 124 15.92 -7.77 1.66
CA ASN A 124 15.34 -9.11 1.80
C ASN A 124 15.76 -9.78 3.12
N ALA A 125 16.20 -9.02 4.12
CA ALA A 125 16.56 -9.57 5.41
C ALA A 125 15.35 -10.31 6.02
N ASN A 126 15.59 -11.49 6.61
CA ASN A 126 14.54 -12.28 7.24
C ASN A 126 14.27 -11.80 8.67
N GLU A 127 13.89 -10.54 8.83
CA GLU A 127 13.68 -9.89 10.12
C GLU A 127 12.37 -9.10 10.14
N VAL A 128 11.79 -8.95 11.32
CA VAL A 128 10.71 -7.99 11.58
C VAL A 128 11.24 -7.02 12.62
N ASP A 129 11.76 -5.91 12.11
CA ASP A 129 12.32 -4.81 12.89
C ASP A 129 12.03 -3.50 12.15
N TYR A 130 11.26 -2.62 12.78
CA TYR A 130 10.84 -1.35 12.20
C TYR A 130 10.47 -0.31 13.25
N ALA A 131 10.65 0.94 12.88
CA ALA A 131 10.15 2.12 13.57
C ALA A 131 9.35 2.98 12.58
N ILE A 132 8.39 3.74 13.11
CA ILE A 132 7.54 4.66 12.34
C ILE A 132 7.86 6.11 12.68
N THR A 133 7.77 6.98 11.67
CA THR A 133 7.93 8.45 11.79
C THR A 133 6.72 9.15 11.21
N GLN A 134 6.27 10.22 11.86
CA GLN A 134 5.12 10.99 11.38
C GLN A 134 5.54 11.98 10.30
N LYS A 135 4.68 12.21 9.30
CA LYS A 135 4.87 13.28 8.32
C LYS A 135 5.13 14.62 9.01
N GLY A 136 6.14 15.34 8.53
CA GLY A 136 6.60 16.60 9.12
C GLY A 136 7.68 16.45 10.18
N THR A 137 7.95 15.23 10.66
CA THR A 137 9.14 14.94 11.46
C THR A 137 10.30 14.50 10.55
N PRO A 138 11.57 14.71 10.94
CA PRO A 138 12.70 14.16 10.20
C PRO A 138 12.58 12.65 10.10
N GLU A 139 12.77 12.13 8.89
CA GLU A 139 12.90 10.69 8.67
C GLU A 139 14.11 10.15 9.42
N LYS A 140 13.99 8.94 9.95
CA LYS A 140 15.02 8.27 10.75
C LYS A 140 15.20 6.85 10.23
N GLY A 141 16.27 6.21 10.70
CA GLY A 141 16.54 4.80 10.43
C GLY A 141 17.32 4.53 9.15
N THR A 142 17.39 3.26 8.80
CA THR A 142 18.15 2.76 7.65
C THR A 142 17.25 1.93 6.73
N ALA A 143 17.85 1.10 5.88
CA ALA A 143 17.13 0.19 5.00
C ALA A 143 16.15 -0.70 5.79
N ILE A 144 15.01 -1.03 5.17
CA ILE A 144 13.90 -1.74 5.80
C ILE A 144 13.65 -3.07 5.10
N SER A 145 13.42 -4.13 5.88
CA SER A 145 13.09 -5.43 5.29
C SER A 145 11.67 -5.43 4.74
N ARG A 146 11.46 -6.11 3.61
CA ARG A 146 10.10 -6.32 3.05
C ARG A 146 9.19 -7.07 4.04
N LYS A 147 9.78 -7.89 4.91
CA LYS A 147 9.07 -8.64 5.94
C LYS A 147 8.56 -7.72 7.06
N SER A 148 9.33 -6.70 7.45
CA SER A 148 8.89 -5.66 8.38
C SER A 148 7.70 -4.86 7.84
N ILE A 149 7.75 -4.45 6.56
CA ILE A 149 6.61 -3.75 5.92
C ILE A 149 5.38 -4.66 5.91
N ALA A 150 5.54 -5.93 5.54
CA ALA A 150 4.44 -6.88 5.54
C ALA A 150 3.85 -7.10 6.94
N ALA A 151 4.68 -7.16 7.99
CA ALA A 151 4.22 -7.28 9.37
C ALA A 151 3.43 -6.04 9.83
N PHE A 152 3.89 -4.84 9.48
CA PHE A 152 3.16 -3.62 9.82
C PHE A 152 1.83 -3.53 9.07
N VAL A 153 1.80 -3.83 7.76
CA VAL A 153 0.54 -3.89 7.00
C VAL A 153 -0.41 -4.94 7.58
N ALA A 154 0.08 -6.12 7.98
CA ALA A 154 -0.75 -7.13 8.64
C ALA A 154 -1.34 -6.62 9.97
N THR A 155 -0.62 -5.76 10.69
CA THR A 155 -1.12 -5.11 11.92
C THR A 155 -2.25 -4.13 11.59
N LEU A 156 -2.09 -3.32 10.54
CA LEU A 156 -3.12 -2.37 10.08
C LEU A 156 -4.38 -3.10 9.58
N VAL A 157 -4.22 -4.23 8.89
CA VAL A 157 -5.35 -5.03 8.40
C VAL A 157 -6.12 -5.68 9.55
N GLN A 158 -5.44 -6.13 10.60
CA GLN A 158 -6.09 -6.66 11.81
C GLN A 158 -6.70 -5.57 12.70
N ASN A 159 -6.24 -4.33 12.57
CA ASN A 159 -6.70 -3.18 13.37
C ASN A 159 -7.02 -2.00 12.43
N PRO A 160 -8.08 -2.10 11.62
CA PRO A 160 -8.35 -1.16 10.54
C PRO A 160 -8.54 0.28 11.02
N ASP A 161 -8.99 0.49 12.25
CA ASP A 161 -9.19 1.83 12.82
C ASP A 161 -7.88 2.51 13.27
N SER A 162 -6.75 1.80 13.24
CA SER A 162 -5.45 2.35 13.58
C SER A 162 -4.83 3.14 12.42
N HIS A 163 -4.09 4.20 12.76
CA HIS A 163 -3.32 5.02 11.81
C HIS A 163 -4.15 5.61 10.64
N ILE A 164 -5.44 5.88 10.87
CA ILE A 164 -6.30 6.56 9.90
C ILE A 164 -5.83 8.01 9.75
N ASN A 165 -5.80 8.48 8.50
CA ASN A 165 -5.32 9.80 8.08
C ASN A 165 -3.83 10.03 8.38
N GLU A 166 -3.06 8.96 8.60
CA GLU A 166 -1.63 9.06 8.87
C GLU A 166 -0.77 8.78 7.63
N ASN A 167 0.35 9.50 7.58
CA ASN A 167 1.35 9.35 6.54
C ASN A 167 2.72 9.11 7.19
N LEU A 168 3.13 7.85 7.17
CA LEU A 168 4.14 7.29 8.04
C LEU A 168 5.40 6.96 7.26
N GLY A 169 6.55 7.45 7.70
CA GLY A 169 7.82 6.83 7.35
C GLY A 169 7.95 5.47 8.03
N ILE A 170 8.59 4.51 7.37
CA ILE A 170 8.87 3.19 7.96
C ILE A 170 10.30 2.75 7.59
N SER A 171 11.09 2.44 8.61
CA SER A 171 12.53 2.20 8.50
C SER A 171 13.00 1.25 9.58
N LYS A 172 14.13 0.57 9.39
CA LYS A 172 14.76 -0.18 10.50
C LYS A 172 15.37 0.83 11.50
N PRO A 173 15.14 0.69 12.81
CA PRO A 173 15.82 1.51 13.82
C PRO A 173 17.34 1.25 13.81
N ASN A 174 18.10 2.21 14.37
CA ASN A 174 19.55 2.09 14.52
C ASN A 174 19.92 1.17 15.68
#